data_AF-A0A5K3EXV6-F1
#
_entry.id   AF-A0A5K3EXV6-F1
#
_cell.length_a   1.000
_cell.length_b   1.000
_cell.length_c   1.000
_cell.angle_alpha   90.00
_cell.angle_beta   90.00
_cell.angle_gamma   90.00
#
_symmetry.space_group_name_H-M   'P 1'
#
loop_
_entity.id
_entity.type
_entity.pdbx_description
1 polymer ?
#
loop_
_entity_poly.entity_id
_entity_poly.type
_entity_poly.pdbx_seq_one_letter_code
_entity_poly.pdbx_strand_id
1 'polypeptide(L)'
;MNISKLLSKSEQQYVQNLIPPNNNARSVCVARLYYGQKGQWKLQSSGIVTLEKQADSGNVAIRFYDWEGGRVVNTTNLYLEMQYHVQTAKFHTFAGESGPVGLAFADSREAEAYYCSLKYELSSPSGGGRINNKPPGQGKTKFTGLARRAIMKVQGKVEKVSFSIFGLCLQPAV
;
A
#
# COMPACT_ATOMS: atom_id res chain seq x y z
N MET A 1 0.59 1.57 16.38
CA MET A 1 0.59 0.77 15.14
C MET A 1 -0.80 0.16 14.97
N ASN A 2 -1.48 0.43 13.86
CA ASN A 2 -2.72 -0.26 13.51
C ASN A 2 -2.37 -1.52 12.70
N ILE A 3 -2.56 -2.71 13.28
CA ILE A 3 -2.30 -3.98 12.62
C ILE A 3 -3.60 -4.67 12.24
N SER A 4 -3.67 -5.18 11.01
CA SER A 4 -4.86 -5.81 10.44
C SER A 4 -5.43 -6.89 11.35
N LYS A 5 -6.74 -6.82 11.58
CA LYS A 5 -7.51 -7.84 12.32
C LYS A 5 -7.84 -9.05 11.46
N LEU A 6 -7.56 -8.98 10.16
CA LEU A 6 -7.69 -10.10 9.22
C LEU A 6 -6.51 -11.08 9.28
N LEU A 7 -5.49 -10.76 10.07
CA LEU A 7 -4.34 -11.60 10.33
C LEU A 7 -4.49 -12.28 11.71
N SER A 8 -4.21 -13.58 11.76
CA SER A 8 -4.01 -14.31 13.00
C SER A 8 -2.78 -13.79 13.76
N LYS A 9 -2.65 -14.12 15.06
CA LYS A 9 -1.51 -13.66 15.88
C LYS A 9 -0.15 -14.10 15.31
N SER A 10 -0.06 -15.31 14.76
CA SER A 10 1.16 -15.81 14.11
C SER A 10 1.47 -15.04 12.82
N GLU A 11 0.45 -14.74 11.99
CA GLU A 11 0.62 -13.90 10.80
C GLU A 11 1.02 -12.47 11.17
N GLN A 12 0.45 -11.91 12.24
CA GLN A 12 0.83 -10.59 12.75
C GLN A 12 2.29 -10.54 13.21
N GLN A 13 2.72 -11.54 13.98
CA GLN A 13 4.12 -11.69 14.41
C GLN A 13 5.05 -11.81 13.20
N TYR A 14 4.64 -12.60 12.20
CA TYR A 14 5.42 -12.77 10.98
C TYR A 14 5.59 -11.45 10.22
N VAL A 15 4.51 -10.67 10.04
CA VAL A 15 4.58 -9.37 9.36
C VAL A 15 5.48 -8.40 10.11
N GLN A 16 5.46 -8.41 11.45
CA GLN A 16 6.39 -7.60 12.25
C GLN A 16 7.85 -7.96 11.96
N ASN A 17 8.14 -9.24 11.76
CA ASN A 17 9.49 -9.70 11.42
C ASN A 17 9.90 -9.37 9.96
N LEU A 18 8.94 -9.09 9.07
CA LEU A 18 9.23 -8.62 7.70
C LEU A 18 9.62 -7.14 7.64
N ILE A 19 9.10 -6.35 8.57
CA ILE A 19 9.38 -4.92 8.63
C ILE A 19 10.84 -4.74 9.07
N PRO A 20 11.65 -3.96 8.33
CA PRO A 20 13.04 -3.72 8.72
C PRO A 20 13.14 -3.18 10.15
N PRO A 21 14.11 -3.62 10.96
CA PRO A 21 14.19 -3.29 12.38
C PRO A 21 14.35 -1.79 12.66
N ASN A 22 14.87 -1.02 11.70
CA ASN A 22 15.00 0.43 11.78
C ASN A 22 13.71 1.19 11.39
N ASN A 23 12.64 0.48 11.06
CA ASN A 23 11.38 1.06 10.64
C ASN A 23 10.31 0.83 11.70
N ASN A 24 9.48 1.84 11.91
CA ASN A 24 8.29 1.76 12.72
C ASN A 24 7.05 1.72 11.82
N ALA A 25 6.33 0.59 11.82
CA ALA A 25 5.07 0.48 11.10
C ALA A 25 3.96 1.28 11.80
N ARG A 26 3.36 2.20 11.06
CA ARG A 26 2.20 3.00 11.47
C ARG A 26 0.90 2.25 11.25
N SER A 27 0.77 1.64 10.08
CA SER A 27 -0.40 0.86 9.68
C SER A 27 0.01 -0.37 8.86
N VAL A 28 -0.73 -1.47 9.03
CA VAL A 28 -0.53 -2.74 8.34
C VAL A 28 -1.90 -3.28 7.94
N CYS A 29 -2.14 -3.47 6.64
CA CYS A 29 -3.43 -3.86 6.10
C CYS A 29 -3.29 -4.99 5.06
N VAL A 30 -4.32 -5.83 4.94
CA VAL A 30 -4.39 -6.82 3.85
C VAL A 30 -4.96 -6.17 2.59
N ALA A 31 -4.24 -6.26 1.48
CA ALA A 31 -4.63 -5.63 0.22
C ALA A 31 -4.16 -6.41 -1.01
N ARG A 32 -4.62 -5.98 -2.18
CA ARG A 32 -4.07 -6.33 -3.49
C ARG A 32 -3.44 -5.11 -4.14
N LEU A 33 -2.31 -5.33 -4.80
CA LEU A 33 -1.54 -4.32 -5.53
C LEU A 33 -1.91 -4.35 -7.02
N TYR A 34 -2.20 -3.19 -7.58
CA TYR A 34 -2.45 -3.00 -9.00
C TYR A 34 -1.52 -1.92 -9.56
N TYR A 35 -1.10 -2.07 -10.81
CA TYR A 35 -0.46 -0.99 -11.58
C TYR A 35 -1.37 -0.55 -12.72
N GLY A 36 -1.46 0.75 -12.94
CA GLY A 36 -2.15 1.35 -14.07
C GLY A 36 -1.30 1.21 -15.32
N GLN A 37 -1.83 0.56 -16.36
CA GLN A 37 -1.18 0.39 -17.65
C GLN A 37 -2.20 0.60 -18.78
N LYS A 38 -1.92 1.54 -19.69
CA LYS A 38 -2.74 1.80 -20.90
C LYS A 38 -4.25 1.94 -20.61
N GLY A 39 -4.63 2.71 -19.59
CA GLY A 39 -6.04 2.91 -19.24
C GLY A 39 -6.64 1.82 -18.32
N GLN A 40 -5.88 0.79 -17.94
CA GLN A 40 -6.41 -0.36 -17.20
C GLN A 40 -5.59 -0.69 -15.96
N TRP A 41 -6.26 -1.16 -14.90
CA TRP A 41 -5.61 -1.67 -13.70
C TRP A 41 -5.23 -3.13 -13.88
N LYS A 42 -3.94 -3.45 -13.78
CA LYS A 42 -3.45 -4.84 -13.81
C LYS A 42 -3.01 -5.28 -12.43
N LEU A 43 -3.59 -6.39 -11.96
CA LEU A 43 -3.20 -7.03 -10.71
C LEU A 43 -1.72 -7.43 -10.78
N GLN A 44 -0.95 -7.03 -9.77
CA GLN A 44 0.47 -7.33 -9.66
C GLN A 44 0.74 -8.35 -8.55
N SER A 45 0.14 -8.14 -7.38
CA SER A 45 0.37 -8.98 -6.21
C SER A 45 -0.80 -8.90 -5.24
N SER A 46 -0.86 -9.86 -4.32
CA SER A 46 -1.74 -9.85 -3.16
C SER A 46 -0.90 -10.04 -1.91
N GLY A 47 -1.29 -9.43 -0.80
CA GLY A 47 -0.48 -9.52 0.42
C GLY A 47 -0.75 -8.38 1.38
N ILE A 48 0.31 -7.79 1.88
CA ILE A 48 0.27 -6.82 2.98
C ILE A 48 0.79 -5.48 2.49
N VAL A 49 0.00 -4.42 2.72
CA VAL A 49 0.48 -3.05 2.59
C VAL A 49 0.78 -2.49 3.97
N THR A 50 1.93 -1.82 4.09
CA THR A 50 2.36 -1.14 5.31
C THR A 50 2.58 0.34 5.03
N LEU A 51 2.45 1.15 6.07
CA LEU A 51 2.94 2.52 6.12
C LEU A 51 4.04 2.55 7.17
N GLU A 52 5.27 2.80 6.77
CA GLU A 52 6.45 2.64 7.62
C GLU A 52 7.26 3.92 7.69
N LYS A 53 7.60 4.35 8.91
CA LYS A 53 8.50 5.48 9.16
C LYS A 53 9.87 4.97 9.55
N GLN A 54 10.91 5.37 8.83
CA GLN A 54 12.30 5.10 9.19
C GLN A 54 12.69 5.91 10.43
N ALA A 55 13.33 5.26 11.40
CA ALA A 55 13.65 5.87 12.69
C ALA A 55 14.78 6.92 12.59
N ASP A 56 15.73 6.71 11.68
CA ASP A 56 16.91 7.56 11.49
C ASP A 56 16.63 8.82 10.66
N SER A 57 15.94 8.65 9.53
CA SER A 57 15.68 9.72 8.56
C SER A 57 14.32 10.38 8.75
N GLY A 58 13.39 9.71 9.45
CA GLY A 58 12.00 10.12 9.52
C GLY A 58 11.22 9.89 8.21
N ASN A 59 11.85 9.35 7.17
CA ASN A 59 11.21 9.09 5.88
C ASN A 59 10.09 8.08 6.04
N VAL A 60 8.94 8.39 5.43
CA VAL A 60 7.76 7.52 5.47
C VAL A 60 7.58 6.88 4.10
N ALA A 61 7.30 5.59 4.06
CA ALA A 61 7.07 4.85 2.83
C ALA A 61 5.84 3.96 2.92
N ILE A 62 5.12 3.85 1.80
CA ILE A 62 4.17 2.78 1.53
C ILE A 62 5.00 1.59 1.02
N ARG A 63 4.92 0.43 1.69
CA ARG A 63 5.54 -0.81 1.21
C ARG A 63 4.48 -1.87 1.00
N PHE A 64 4.65 -2.67 -0.04
CA PHE A 64 3.79 -3.82 -0.30
C PHE A 64 4.62 -5.10 -0.28
N TYR A 65 4.25 -6.03 0.60
CA TYR A 65 4.86 -7.34 0.76
C TYR A 65 3.98 -8.39 0.11
N ASP A 66 4.57 -9.21 -0.77
CA ASP A 66 3.85 -10.33 -1.37
C ASP A 66 3.55 -11.43 -0.34
N TRP A 67 2.41 -12.10 -0.51
CA TRP A 67 1.97 -13.17 0.40
C TRP A 67 2.70 -14.51 0.19
N GLU A 68 3.50 -14.67 -0.87
CA GLU A 68 4.10 -15.97 -1.21
C GLU A 68 5.49 -16.14 -0.62
N GLY A 69 6.23 -15.05 -0.49
CA GLY A 69 7.60 -15.02 -0.01
C GLY A 69 7.89 -13.84 0.91
N GLY A 70 6.90 -13.01 1.25
CA GLY A 70 7.14 -11.86 2.13
C GLY A 70 8.10 -10.85 1.53
N ARG A 71 8.29 -10.84 0.21
CA ARG A 71 9.21 -9.91 -0.45
C ARG A 71 8.50 -8.59 -0.68
N VAL A 72 9.27 -7.51 -0.59
CA VAL A 72 8.80 -6.19 -0.99
C VAL A 72 8.69 -6.14 -2.52
N VAL A 73 7.46 -5.99 -3.03
CA VAL A 73 7.16 -5.89 -4.48
C VAL A 73 6.84 -4.46 -4.91
N ASN A 74 6.54 -3.58 -3.97
CA ASN A 74 6.42 -2.15 -4.21
C ASN A 74 6.94 -1.38 -3.00
N THR A 75 7.65 -0.28 -3.25
CA THR A 75 7.98 0.74 -2.26
C THR A 75 7.73 2.09 -2.89
N THR A 76 6.99 2.95 -2.21
CA THR A 76 6.78 4.33 -2.62
C THR A 76 6.97 5.23 -1.42
N ASN A 77 7.99 6.07 -1.44
CA ASN A 77 8.21 7.06 -0.40
C ASN A 77 7.12 8.14 -0.48
N LEU A 78 6.67 8.61 0.68
CA LEU A 78 5.84 9.80 0.77
C LEU A 78 6.68 11.02 0.39
N TYR A 79 6.04 12.00 -0.24
CA TYR A 79 6.62 13.27 -0.62
C TYR A 79 5.58 14.38 -0.38
N LEU A 80 6.05 15.62 -0.21
CA LEU A 80 5.25 16.76 0.27
C LEU A 80 3.94 16.98 -0.51
N GLU A 81 3.97 16.75 -1.82
CA GLU A 81 2.82 16.97 -2.72
C GLU A 81 2.20 15.66 -3.21
N MET A 82 2.39 14.57 -2.46
CA MET A 82 1.84 13.28 -2.83
C MET A 82 0.31 13.32 -2.86
N GLN A 83 -0.22 13.11 -4.06
CA GLN A 83 -1.65 12.94 -4.24
C GLN A 83 -2.04 11.49 -3.98
N TYR A 84 -2.80 11.30 -2.89
CA TYR A 84 -3.38 10.02 -2.53
C TYR A 84 -4.90 10.11 -2.61
N HIS A 85 -5.49 9.34 -3.53
CA HIS A 85 -6.90 9.41 -3.88
C HIS A 85 -7.65 8.18 -3.36
N VAL A 86 -8.76 8.41 -2.65
CA VAL A 86 -9.70 7.37 -2.21
C VAL A 86 -10.79 7.24 -3.26
N GLN A 87 -10.56 6.37 -4.26
CA GLN A 87 -11.51 6.18 -5.38
C GLN A 87 -12.80 5.51 -4.91
N THR A 88 -12.68 4.53 -4.02
CA THR A 88 -13.80 3.90 -3.30
C THR A 88 -13.37 3.56 -1.88
N ALA A 89 -14.32 3.17 -1.02
CA ALA A 89 -14.06 2.76 0.35
C ALA A 89 -13.05 1.60 0.52
N LYS A 90 -12.69 0.90 -0.55
CA LYS A 90 -11.68 -0.18 -0.54
C LYS A 90 -10.64 -0.07 -1.64
N PHE A 91 -10.69 0.94 -2.50
CA PHE A 91 -9.74 1.09 -3.61
C PHE A 91 -9.15 2.49 -3.60
N HIS A 92 -7.87 2.57 -3.27
CA HIS A 92 -7.13 3.81 -3.22
C HIS A 92 -6.04 3.82 -4.27
N THR A 93 -5.65 5.01 -4.73
CA THR A 93 -4.67 5.17 -5.81
C THR A 93 -3.71 6.30 -5.52
N PHE A 94 -2.48 6.16 -5.97
CA PHE A 94 -1.45 7.19 -5.88
C PHE A 94 -0.44 7.05 -7.02
N ALA A 95 0.39 8.06 -7.24
CA ALA A 95 1.49 7.97 -8.19
C ALA A 95 2.67 7.21 -7.57
N GLY A 96 3.08 6.11 -8.19
CA GLY A 96 4.33 5.40 -7.88
C GLY A 96 5.42 5.73 -8.90
N GLU A 97 6.62 5.17 -8.69
CA GLU A 97 7.81 5.46 -9.49
C GLU A 97 7.66 5.11 -10.98
N SER A 98 7.00 3.99 -11.30
CA SER A 98 6.83 3.51 -12.69
C SER A 98 5.42 3.75 -13.24
N GLY A 99 4.60 4.55 -12.55
CA GLY A 99 3.22 4.86 -12.95
C GLY A 99 2.20 4.77 -11.81
N PRO A 100 0.90 4.88 -12.12
CA PRO A 100 -0.15 4.83 -11.13
C PRO A 100 -0.19 3.48 -10.39
N VAL A 101 -0.31 3.54 -9.07
CA VAL A 101 -0.44 2.40 -8.17
C VAL A 101 -1.82 2.39 -7.55
N GLY A 102 -2.45 1.21 -7.52
CA GLY A 102 -3.74 0.98 -6.90
C GLY A 102 -3.64 -0.04 -5.77
N LEU A 103 -4.31 0.24 -4.66
CA LEU A 103 -4.43 -0.65 -3.51
C LEU A 103 -5.89 -1.02 -3.30
N ALA A 104 -6.22 -2.31 -3.47
CA ALA A 104 -7.54 -2.84 -3.15
C ALA A 104 -7.50 -3.51 -1.77
N PHE A 105 -8.01 -2.82 -0.75
CA PHE A 105 -8.04 -3.28 0.64
C PHE A 105 -9.12 -4.34 0.86
N ALA A 106 -8.84 -5.30 1.76
CA ALA A 106 -9.80 -6.35 2.09
C ALA A 106 -10.96 -5.86 2.97
N ASP A 107 -10.71 -4.93 3.90
CA ASP A 107 -11.69 -4.31 4.80
C ASP A 107 -11.67 -2.78 4.64
N SER A 108 -12.86 -2.16 4.57
CA SER A 108 -12.99 -0.73 4.34
C SER A 108 -12.63 0.12 5.56
N ARG A 109 -12.80 -0.41 6.77
CA ARG A 109 -12.38 0.27 8.01
C ARG A 109 -10.86 0.25 8.13
N GLU A 110 -10.22 -0.84 7.70
CA GLU A 110 -8.76 -0.87 7.60
C GLU A 110 -8.25 0.10 6.54
N ALA A 111 -8.93 0.21 5.38
CA ALA A 111 -8.61 1.20 4.35
C ALA A 111 -8.72 2.64 4.87
N GLU A 112 -9.82 2.97 5.55
CA GLU A 112 -10.05 4.27 6.16
C GLU A 112 -8.96 4.61 7.20
N ALA A 113 -8.69 3.70 8.14
CA ALA A 113 -7.68 3.92 9.16
C ALA A 113 -6.26 4.03 8.57
N TYR A 114 -5.97 3.30 7.49
CA TYR A 114 -4.73 3.43 6.73
C TYR A 114 -4.63 4.83 6.12
N TYR A 115 -5.69 5.32 5.48
CA TYR A 115 -5.74 6.65 4.90
C TYR A 115 -5.56 7.75 5.96
N CYS A 116 -6.23 7.66 7.11
CA CYS A 116 -6.01 8.59 8.23
C CYS A 116 -4.55 8.62 8.69
N SER A 117 -3.90 7.46 8.82
CA SER A 117 -2.49 7.36 9.20
C SER A 117 -1.58 8.00 8.14
N LEU A 118 -1.89 7.79 6.86
CA LEU A 118 -1.15 8.37 5.75
C LEU A 118 -1.29 9.90 5.72
N LYS A 119 -2.51 10.43 5.89
CA LYS A 119 -2.74 11.89 5.98
C LYS A 119 -2.00 12.53 7.15
N TYR A 120 -1.96 11.85 8.30
CA TYR A 120 -1.20 12.32 9.45
C TYR A 120 0.28 12.44 9.13
N GLU A 121 0.88 11.43 8.48
CA GLU A 121 2.29 11.49 8.08
C GLU A 121 2.57 12.51 6.96
N LEU A 122 1.64 12.74 6.02
CA LEU A 122 1.76 13.79 5.00
C LEU A 122 1.66 15.22 5.56
N SER A 123 0.91 15.43 6.64
CA SER A 123 0.75 16.74 7.29
C SER A 123 1.76 16.99 8.40
N SER A 124 2.47 15.95 8.87
CA SER A 124 3.51 16.07 9.87
C SER A 124 4.77 16.73 9.26
N PRO A 125 5.41 17.72 9.92
CA PRO A 125 6.60 18.43 9.41
C PRO A 125 7.89 17.59 9.22
N SER A 126 7.79 16.26 9.09
CA SER A 126 8.93 15.35 8.90
C SER A 126 9.30 15.08 7.42
N GLY A 127 8.52 15.58 6.46
CA GLY A 127 8.49 15.12 5.06
C GLY A 127 9.56 15.69 4.10
N GLY A 128 10.79 15.89 4.54
CA GLY A 128 11.86 16.51 3.73
C GLY A 128 13.22 15.82 3.83
N GLY A 129 13.28 14.49 3.86
CA GLY A 129 14.54 13.72 3.93
C GLY A 129 14.96 13.15 2.58
N ARG A 130 16.18 13.49 2.11
CA ARG A 130 16.78 12.99 0.86
C ARG A 130 16.96 11.46 0.87
N ILE A 131 16.75 10.89 -0.30
CA ILE A 131 16.96 9.49 -0.73
C ILE A 131 18.37 8.94 -0.42
N ASN A 132 18.42 7.72 0.12
CA ASN A 132 19.51 6.75 -0.05
C ASN A 132 18.91 5.34 -0.13
N ASN A 133 18.94 4.73 -1.33
CA ASN A 133 18.40 3.39 -1.57
C ASN A 133 19.44 2.31 -1.25
N LYS A 134 19.17 1.45 -0.26
CA LYS A 134 19.79 0.12 -0.16
C LYS A 134 18.70 -0.93 0.14
N PRO A 135 18.56 -2.00 -0.66
CA PRO A 135 17.55 -3.02 -0.42
C PRO A 135 17.92 -3.91 0.79
N PRO A 136 16.97 -4.25 1.69
CA PRO A 136 17.17 -5.27 2.71
C PRO A 136 17.00 -6.70 2.14
N GLY A 137 17.70 -7.65 2.77
CA GLY A 137 17.88 -9.03 2.31
C GLY A 137 16.62 -9.92 2.32
N GLN A 138 16.64 -10.92 1.45
CA GLN A 138 15.54 -11.85 1.14
C GLN A 138 15.43 -12.99 2.16
N GLY A 139 14.23 -13.20 2.73
CA GLY A 139 13.85 -14.40 3.47
C GLY A 139 12.66 -15.08 2.79
N LYS A 140 12.65 -16.42 2.71
CA LYS A 140 11.59 -17.21 2.05
C LYS A 140 10.61 -17.72 3.11
N THR A 141 9.30 -17.46 3.00
CA THR A 141 8.24 -18.30 3.63
C THR A 141 6.84 -17.92 3.13
N LYS A 142 5.96 -18.92 2.96
CA LYS A 142 4.59 -18.82 2.40
C LYS A 142 3.55 -18.59 3.50
N PHE A 143 2.66 -17.61 3.36
CA PHE A 143 1.55 -17.37 4.29
C PHE A 143 0.38 -18.33 4.04
N THR A 144 -0.25 -18.91 5.07
CA THR A 144 -1.42 -19.81 4.92
C THR A 144 -2.59 -19.42 5.83
N GLY A 145 -3.82 -19.51 5.31
CA GLY A 145 -5.05 -19.51 6.10
C GLY A 145 -6.00 -18.33 5.85
N LEU A 146 -5.99 -17.35 6.75
CA LEU A 146 -7.02 -16.29 6.84
C LEU A 146 -6.83 -15.21 5.77
N ALA A 147 -5.58 -14.79 5.55
CA ALA A 147 -5.23 -13.79 4.54
C ALA A 147 -5.62 -14.25 3.11
N ARG A 148 -5.40 -15.53 2.78
CA ARG A 148 -5.77 -16.10 1.47
C ARG A 148 -7.28 -16.02 1.22
N ARG A 149 -8.13 -16.29 2.23
CA ARG A 149 -9.60 -16.18 2.10
C ARG A 149 -10.05 -14.72 1.96
N ALA A 150 -9.43 -13.78 2.67
CA ALA A 150 -9.71 -12.35 2.54
C ALA A 150 -9.30 -11.82 1.15
N ILE A 151 -8.10 -12.19 0.69
CA ILE A 151 -7.60 -11.89 -0.66
C ILE A 151 -8.57 -12.42 -1.71
N MET A 152 -9.03 -13.68 -1.62
CA MET A 152 -9.98 -14.27 -2.58
C MET A 152 -11.34 -13.56 -2.61
N LYS A 153 -11.83 -13.00 -1.49
CA LYS A 153 -13.08 -12.22 -1.48
C LYS A 153 -12.99 -10.88 -2.22
N VAL A 154 -11.79 -10.33 -2.41
CA VAL A 154 -11.56 -9.11 -3.21
C VAL A 154 -11.70 -9.39 -4.72
N GLN A 155 -11.63 -10.67 -5.13
CA GLN A 155 -11.63 -11.08 -6.54
C GLN A 155 -12.93 -10.75 -7.29
N GLY A 156 -14.07 -10.68 -6.59
CA GLY A 156 -15.38 -10.57 -7.22
C GLY A 156 -15.88 -9.16 -7.55
N LYS A 157 -15.11 -8.08 -7.29
CA LYS A 157 -15.66 -6.70 -7.40
C LYS A 157 -14.79 -5.66 -8.09
N VAL A 158 -13.58 -6.00 -8.54
CA VAL A 158 -12.67 -5.03 -9.20
C VAL A 158 -12.81 -5.02 -10.73
N GLU A 159 -13.42 -6.05 -11.33
CA GLU A 159 -13.61 -6.14 -12.80
C GLU A 159 -14.68 -5.19 -13.38
N LYS A 160 -15.40 -4.43 -12.54
CA LYS A 160 -16.37 -3.41 -12.99
C LYS A 160 -15.93 -1.96 -12.72
N VAL A 161 -14.70 -1.75 -12.30
CA VAL A 161 -14.15 -0.40 -12.07
C VAL A 161 -13.47 0.05 -13.36
N SER A 162 -14.28 0.42 -14.36
CA SER A 162 -13.81 1.16 -15.53
C SER A 162 -13.68 2.63 -15.14
N PHE A 163 -12.47 3.16 -15.10
CA PHE A 163 -12.24 4.60 -14.97
C PHE A 163 -11.18 5.04 -15.98
N SER A 164 -11.59 5.95 -16.85
CA SER A 164 -10.74 6.67 -17.79
C SER A 164 -9.56 7.28 -17.06
N ILE A 165 -8.34 6.95 -17.48
CA ILE A 165 -7.09 7.50 -16.94
C ILE A 165 -6.89 8.99 -17.31
N PHE A 166 -7.84 9.61 -18.02
CA PHE A 166 -7.83 11.04 -18.31
C PHE A 166 -8.93 11.76 -17.53
N GLY A 167 -8.55 12.30 -16.38
CA GLY A 167 -9.39 13.17 -15.55
C GLY A 167 -8.61 14.36 -14.97
N LEU A 168 -7.50 14.75 -15.60
CA LEU A 168 -6.82 16.01 -15.35
C LEU A 168 -6.72 16.79 -16.66
N CYS A 169 -7.51 17.86 -16.71
CA CYS A 169 -7.48 18.98 -17.65
C CYS A 169 -7.95 18.74 -19.10
N LEU A 170 -9.17 19.21 -19.40
CA LEU A 170 -9.45 20.20 -20.45
C LEU A 170 -10.92 20.62 -20.31
N GLN A 171 -11.17 21.78 -19.68
CA GLN A 171 -12.40 22.51 -19.97
C GLN A 171 -12.24 23.12 -21.38
N PRO A 172 -13.22 22.99 -22.28
CA PRO A 172 -13.26 23.84 -23.46
C PRO A 172 -13.72 25.23 -23.00
N ALA A 173 -12.84 26.22 -23.12
CA ALA A 173 -13.30 27.60 -23.22
C ALA A 173 -13.91 27.76 -24.62
N VAL A 174 -15.20 28.09 -24.64
CA VAL A 174 -15.96 28.54 -25.81
C VAL A 174 -15.43 29.89 -26.26
#